data_AF-A0A6M2B8Z2-F1
#
_entry.id   AF-A0A6M2B8Z2-F1
#
_cell.length_a   1.000
_cell.length_b   1.000
_cell.length_c   1.000
_cell.angle_alpha   90.00
_cell.angle_beta   90.00
_cell.angle_gamma   90.00
#
_symmetry.space_group_name_H-M   'P 1'
#
loop_
_entity.id
_entity.type
_entity.pdbx_description
1 polymer ?
#
loop_
_entity_poly.entity_id
_entity_poly.type
_entity_poly.pdbx_seq_one_letter_code
_entity_poly.pdbx_strand_id
1 'polypeptide(L)'
;MDIRSRKKNFLDSLDSTEVIRKAVSLAIDCMIDNDNSSEDTPLVVTSYDDFCRNQVLKYVQEFCEAAYPDTDKYYFIPNMLHINGRTSEEACINLIKLLRVTKGILFWSDAPSWFASLPDGLFHVVNIDQKTVTRGLNKKNSQPTIINKEYSVDTLLSELFLNGAHMEQSNANNVVEADMKFYDECHAGLIRPIPAPVGESYDEEIKINSPYWQKLACVALRRYQSKECHDGMQWDTTDNGWIDVVAYPFIKEIQSLDNSGYRQCLVGLVTINISNANYPYLSTVWIHPFYRRGGLLSKLWPKLQERYGSNFEIEQPNENMKAFLKSVKHAGY
;
A
#
# COMPACT_ATOMS: atom_id res chain seq x y z
N MET A 1 -4.86 -10.98 -1.30
CA MET A 1 -5.90 -10.02 -1.71
C MET A 1 -5.62 -8.74 -0.98
N ASP A 2 -5.44 -7.66 -1.73
CA ASP A 2 -5.13 -6.34 -1.23
C ASP A 2 -6.21 -5.75 -0.31
N ILE A 3 -5.81 -4.79 0.54
CA ILE A 3 -6.68 -4.23 1.57
C ILE A 3 -7.87 -3.47 0.97
N ARG A 4 -7.71 -2.85 -0.21
CA ARG A 4 -8.77 -2.10 -0.88
C ARG A 4 -9.80 -3.01 -1.55
N SER A 5 -9.37 -4.09 -2.18
CA SER A 5 -10.28 -5.12 -2.70
C SER A 5 -11.03 -5.82 -1.56
N ARG A 6 -10.35 -6.09 -0.43
CA ARG A 6 -11.00 -6.53 0.81
C ARG A 6 -12.06 -5.52 1.27
N LYS A 7 -11.71 -4.23 1.35
CA LYS A 7 -12.64 -3.16 1.72
C LYS A 7 -13.87 -3.16 0.82
N LYS A 8 -13.70 -3.17 -0.51
CA LYS A 8 -14.81 -3.17 -1.47
C LYS A 8 -15.72 -4.38 -1.28
N ASN A 9 -15.16 -5.59 -1.31
CA ASN A 9 -15.94 -6.82 -1.15
C ASN A 9 -16.67 -6.88 0.19
N PHE A 10 -16.03 -6.42 1.27
CA PHE A 10 -16.63 -6.35 2.59
C PHE A 10 -17.81 -5.39 2.60
N LEU A 11 -17.63 -4.15 2.12
CA LEU A 11 -18.69 -3.14 2.07
C LEU A 11 -19.88 -3.59 1.20
N ASP A 12 -19.63 -4.24 0.07
CA ASP A 12 -20.66 -4.80 -0.81
C ASP A 12 -21.47 -5.92 -0.15
N SER A 13 -20.85 -6.65 0.80
CA SER A 13 -21.50 -7.72 1.56
C SER A 13 -22.35 -7.24 2.74
N LEU A 14 -22.22 -5.96 3.15
CA LEU A 14 -22.92 -5.43 4.31
C LEU A 14 -24.40 -5.17 4.01
N ASP A 15 -25.28 -5.88 4.72
CA ASP A 15 -26.71 -5.57 4.78
C ASP A 15 -26.95 -4.45 5.82
N SER A 16 -26.69 -3.21 5.41
CA SER A 16 -26.81 -2.03 6.28
C SER A 16 -27.20 -0.77 5.51
N THR A 17 -27.53 0.30 6.24
CA THR A 17 -27.84 1.60 5.65
C THR A 17 -26.61 2.24 5.01
N GLU A 18 -26.84 3.17 4.08
CA GLU A 18 -25.78 3.94 3.43
C GLU A 18 -24.88 4.69 4.43
N VAL A 19 -25.48 5.24 5.50
CA VAL A 19 -24.75 5.92 6.58
C VAL A 19 -23.78 4.97 7.29
N ILE A 20 -24.23 3.76 7.62
CA ILE A 20 -23.39 2.74 8.26
C ILE A 20 -22.28 2.29 7.32
N ARG A 21 -22.60 1.97 6.05
CA ARG A 21 -21.58 1.58 5.05
C ARG A 21 -20.53 2.67 4.87
N LYS A 22 -20.96 3.94 4.82
CA LYS A 22 -20.05 5.07 4.71
C LYS A 22 -19.16 5.21 5.94
N ALA A 23 -19.71 5.10 7.14
CA ALA A 23 -18.91 5.16 8.38
C ALA A 23 -17.89 4.03 8.47
N VAL A 24 -18.26 2.80 8.11
CA VAL A 24 -17.34 1.67 8.03
C VAL A 24 -16.26 1.92 6.97
N SER A 25 -16.63 2.41 5.78
CA SER A 25 -15.69 2.74 4.71
C SER A 25 -14.62 3.74 5.19
N LEU A 26 -15.05 4.82 5.84
CA LEU A 26 -14.15 5.86 6.33
C LEU A 26 -13.29 5.39 7.52
N ALA A 27 -13.81 4.48 8.36
CA ALA A 27 -13.04 3.85 9.42
C ALA A 27 -11.92 2.96 8.87
N ILE A 28 -12.22 2.18 7.82
CA ILE A 28 -11.20 1.39 7.11
C ILE A 28 -10.16 2.30 6.47
N ASP A 29 -10.55 3.47 5.96
CA ASP A 29 -9.58 4.43 5.42
C ASP A 29 -8.58 4.92 6.48
N CYS A 30 -9.01 5.09 7.73
CA CYS A 30 -8.11 5.41 8.83
C CYS A 30 -7.12 4.27 9.14
N MET A 31 -7.54 3.01 8.99
CA MET A 31 -6.65 1.85 9.12
C MET A 31 -5.61 1.80 8.00
N ILE A 32 -6.03 2.12 6.77
CA ILE A 32 -5.10 2.26 5.64
C ILE A 32 -4.09 3.39 5.92
N ASP A 33 -4.53 4.54 6.45
CA ASP A 33 -3.60 5.62 6.81
C ASP A 33 -2.52 5.16 7.80
N ASN A 34 -2.90 4.40 8.83
CA ASN A 34 -1.98 3.81 9.82
C ASN A 34 -0.94 2.89 9.17
N ASP A 35 -1.38 1.98 8.29
CA ASP A 35 -0.47 1.06 7.57
C ASP A 35 0.59 1.82 6.76
N ASN A 36 0.22 2.97 6.18
CA ASN A 36 1.13 3.78 5.36
C ASN A 36 2.09 4.64 6.17
N SER A 37 1.64 5.21 7.28
CA SER A 37 2.53 5.98 8.15
C SER A 37 3.39 5.10 9.05
N SER A 38 3.12 3.78 9.10
CA SER A 38 3.68 2.87 10.11
C SER A 38 3.40 3.36 11.54
N GLU A 39 2.19 3.89 11.74
CA GLU A 39 1.71 4.38 13.03
C GLU A 39 0.48 3.59 13.48
N ASP A 40 0.32 3.44 14.79
CA ASP A 40 -0.85 2.80 15.41
C ASP A 40 -1.78 3.86 16.02
N THR A 41 -2.20 4.85 15.23
CA THR A 41 -3.09 5.91 15.72
C THR A 41 -4.47 5.32 16.05
N PRO A 42 -4.98 5.43 17.30
CA PRO A 42 -6.26 4.82 17.65
C PRO A 42 -7.45 5.45 16.94
N LEU A 43 -8.45 4.63 16.63
CA LEU A 43 -9.68 5.00 15.94
C LEU A 43 -10.83 5.17 16.93
N VAL A 44 -11.51 6.32 16.88
CA VAL A 44 -12.69 6.62 17.68
C VAL A 44 -13.90 6.78 16.78
N VAL A 45 -14.93 5.96 16.98
CA VAL A 45 -16.24 6.14 16.34
C VAL A 45 -17.15 6.95 17.26
N THR A 46 -17.70 8.07 16.76
CA THR A 46 -18.60 8.94 17.54
C THR A 46 -20.00 8.98 16.96
N SER A 47 -21.02 8.75 17.80
CA SER A 47 -22.42 8.95 17.44
C SER A 47 -23.31 8.95 18.68
N TYR A 48 -24.36 9.77 18.68
CA TYR A 48 -25.44 9.70 19.68
C TYR A 48 -26.45 8.57 19.40
N ASP A 49 -26.42 7.95 18.21
CA ASP A 49 -27.24 6.79 17.89
C ASP A 49 -26.50 5.50 18.27
N ASP A 50 -26.89 4.92 19.41
CA ASP A 50 -26.32 3.67 19.92
C ASP A 50 -26.39 2.52 18.91
N PHE A 51 -27.49 2.42 18.15
CA PHE A 51 -27.68 1.35 17.19
C PHE A 51 -26.71 1.51 16.01
N CYS A 52 -26.61 2.72 15.47
CA CYS A 52 -25.66 3.03 14.40
C CYS A 52 -24.22 2.78 14.84
N ARG A 53 -23.84 3.32 16.01
CA ARG A 53 -22.49 3.18 16.57
C ARG A 53 -22.11 1.71 16.79
N ASN A 54 -22.99 0.92 17.42
CA ASN A 54 -22.71 -0.49 17.70
C ASN A 54 -22.56 -1.31 16.41
N GLN A 55 -23.37 -1.04 15.39
CA GLN A 55 -23.21 -1.70 14.09
C GLN A 55 -21.89 -1.33 13.40
N VAL A 56 -21.54 -0.05 13.37
CA VAL A 56 -20.28 0.40 12.75
C VAL A 56 -19.09 -0.24 13.45
N LEU A 57 -19.05 -0.22 14.79
CA LEU A 57 -17.97 -0.84 15.56
C LEU A 57 -17.86 -2.33 15.29
N LYS A 58 -18.99 -3.04 15.23
CA LYS A 58 -19.02 -4.47 14.91
C LYS A 58 -18.42 -4.74 13.53
N TYR A 59 -18.86 -4.03 12.50
CA TYR A 59 -18.35 -4.23 11.14
C TYR A 59 -16.88 -3.84 10.99
N VAL A 60 -16.44 -2.76 11.66
CA VAL A 60 -15.02 -2.37 11.67
C VAL A 60 -14.17 -3.44 12.35
N GLN A 61 -14.62 -3.96 13.49
CA GLN A 61 -13.93 -5.05 14.17
C GLN A 61 -13.85 -6.31 13.29
N GLU A 62 -14.96 -6.75 12.70
CA GLU A 62 -15.01 -7.91 11.80
C GLU A 62 -14.05 -7.76 10.61
N PHE A 63 -14.00 -6.57 10.00
CA PHE A 63 -13.05 -6.28 8.93
C PHE A 63 -11.60 -6.38 9.41
N CYS A 64 -11.27 -5.74 10.54
CA CYS A 64 -9.90 -5.68 11.04
C CYS A 64 -9.39 -7.07 11.48
N GLU A 65 -10.22 -7.87 12.15
CA GLU A 65 -9.86 -9.25 12.54
C GLU A 65 -9.60 -10.13 11.32
N ALA A 66 -10.37 -9.96 10.24
CA ALA A 66 -10.13 -10.66 8.98
C ALA A 66 -8.90 -10.13 8.22
N ALA A 67 -8.64 -8.82 8.29
CA ALA A 67 -7.54 -8.18 7.59
C ALA A 67 -6.18 -8.47 8.25
N TYR A 68 -6.15 -8.54 9.58
CA TYR A 68 -4.94 -8.67 10.40
C TYR A 68 -5.05 -9.87 11.37
N PRO A 69 -5.00 -11.12 10.84
CA PRO A 69 -5.27 -12.33 11.63
C PRO A 69 -4.21 -12.65 12.70
N ASP A 70 -3.00 -12.10 12.57
CA ASP A 70 -1.88 -12.34 13.48
C ASP A 70 -1.85 -11.39 14.69
N THR A 71 -2.77 -10.42 14.72
CA THR A 71 -2.85 -9.41 15.79
C THR A 71 -3.49 -9.99 17.05
N ASP A 72 -3.14 -9.46 18.23
CA ASP A 72 -3.74 -9.88 19.51
C ASP A 72 -5.28 -9.79 19.47
N LYS A 73 -5.96 -10.84 19.97
CA LYS A 73 -7.42 -10.96 19.94
C LYS A 73 -8.20 -9.84 20.64
N TYR A 74 -7.54 -9.04 21.49
CA TYR A 74 -8.16 -7.91 22.17
C TYR A 74 -7.87 -6.57 21.46
N TYR A 75 -7.09 -6.56 20.39
CA TYR A 75 -6.58 -5.34 19.77
C TYR A 75 -7.65 -4.52 19.04
N PHE A 76 -8.65 -5.19 18.45
CA PHE A 76 -9.76 -4.54 17.75
C PHE A 76 -11.07 -4.55 18.54
N ILE A 77 -11.03 -4.95 19.82
CA ILE A 77 -12.23 -4.89 20.66
C ILE A 77 -12.54 -3.42 20.97
N PRO A 78 -13.77 -2.94 20.71
CA PRO A 78 -14.12 -1.55 20.91
C PRO A 78 -14.24 -1.20 22.40
N ASN A 79 -13.56 -0.13 22.82
CA ASN A 79 -13.58 0.36 24.19
C ASN A 79 -14.21 1.75 24.28
N MET A 80 -14.93 2.03 25.37
CA MET A 80 -15.48 3.37 25.57
C MET A 80 -14.35 4.37 25.86
N LEU A 81 -14.30 5.45 25.08
CA LEU A 81 -13.43 6.59 25.29
C LEU A 81 -14.22 7.72 25.94
N HIS A 82 -14.15 7.80 27.27
CA HIS A 82 -14.74 8.88 28.04
C HIS A 82 -13.66 9.56 28.89
N ILE A 83 -13.20 10.71 28.43
CA ILE A 83 -12.10 11.45 29.07
C ILE A 83 -12.66 12.69 29.75
N ASN A 84 -12.98 12.54 31.04
CA ASN A 84 -13.33 13.68 31.88
C ASN A 84 -12.08 14.50 32.18
N GLY A 85 -12.02 15.76 31.75
CA GLY A 85 -10.92 16.66 32.09
C GLY A 85 -11.28 18.09 31.72
N ARG A 86 -11.03 19.04 32.63
CA ARG A 86 -11.26 20.46 32.35
C ARG A 86 -10.04 21.09 31.68
N THR A 87 -8.88 20.48 31.87
CA THR A 87 -7.61 20.89 31.26
C THR A 87 -7.04 19.77 30.39
N SER A 88 -6.11 20.15 29.51
CA SER A 88 -5.38 19.22 28.66
C SER A 88 -4.55 18.21 29.47
N GLU A 89 -3.96 18.65 30.57
CA GLU A 89 -3.12 17.83 31.44
C GLU A 89 -3.95 16.77 32.18
N GLU A 90 -5.10 17.18 32.74
CA GLU A 90 -6.06 16.25 33.36
C GLU A 90 -6.55 15.22 32.35
N ALA A 91 -6.91 15.67 31.14
CA ALA A 91 -7.36 14.79 30.06
C ALA A 91 -6.26 13.78 29.67
N CYS A 92 -5.01 14.21 29.52
CA CYS A 92 -3.88 13.32 29.25
C CYS A 92 -3.65 12.29 30.38
N ILE A 93 -3.71 12.71 31.65
CA ILE A 93 -3.58 11.80 32.80
C ILE A 93 -4.68 10.75 32.78
N ASN A 94 -5.92 11.15 32.47
CA ASN A 94 -7.05 10.23 32.43
C ASN A 94 -6.99 9.30 31.21
N LEU A 95 -6.49 9.77 30.07
CA LEU A 95 -6.16 8.91 28.94
C LEU A 95 -5.10 7.87 29.32
N ILE A 96 -4.01 8.26 29.98
CA ILE A 96 -2.98 7.32 30.44
C ILE A 96 -3.57 6.26 31.38
N LYS A 97 -4.47 6.65 32.29
CA LYS A 97 -5.16 5.70 33.18
C LYS A 97 -6.01 4.70 32.40
N LEU A 98 -6.76 5.18 31.39
CA LEU A 98 -7.56 4.33 30.51
C LEU A 98 -6.67 3.36 29.73
N LEU A 99 -5.62 3.85 29.09
CA LEU A 99 -4.70 3.03 28.27
C LEU A 99 -3.89 2.00 29.09
N ARG A 100 -3.80 2.14 30.41
CA ARG A 100 -3.18 1.12 31.28
C ARG A 100 -4.06 -0.11 31.49
N VAL A 101 -5.37 0.03 31.36
CA VAL A 101 -6.34 -1.05 31.60
C VAL A 101 -7.01 -1.53 30.31
N THR A 102 -7.01 -0.68 29.30
CA THR A 102 -7.54 -0.97 27.98
C THR A 102 -6.43 -1.44 27.04
N LYS A 103 -6.72 -2.48 26.27
CA LYS A 103 -5.87 -2.92 25.16
C LYS A 103 -6.56 -2.61 23.83
N GLY A 104 -5.76 -2.33 22.81
CA GLY A 104 -6.25 -2.13 21.45
C GLY A 104 -6.40 -0.68 21.05
N ILE A 105 -6.81 -0.50 19.80
CA ILE A 105 -6.85 0.80 19.12
C ILE A 105 -8.26 1.26 18.78
N LEU A 106 -9.28 0.41 18.94
CA LEU A 106 -10.65 0.74 18.60
C LEU A 106 -11.40 1.30 19.82
N PHE A 107 -11.92 2.50 19.66
CA PHE A 107 -12.64 3.24 20.68
C PHE A 107 -13.98 3.77 20.18
N TRP A 108 -14.85 4.13 21.10
CA TRP A 108 -16.10 4.80 20.79
C TRP A 108 -16.47 5.84 21.84
N SER A 109 -17.24 6.85 21.43
CA SER A 109 -17.84 7.83 22.36
C SER A 109 -19.16 8.35 21.79
N ASP A 110 -19.96 9.04 22.62
CA ASP A 110 -21.19 9.65 22.12
C ASP A 110 -20.90 10.84 21.21
N ALA A 111 -19.87 11.62 21.54
CA ALA A 111 -19.50 12.82 20.79
C ALA A 111 -18.01 13.17 20.94
N PRO A 112 -17.44 13.91 19.97
CA PRO A 112 -16.07 14.41 20.06
C PRO A 112 -15.78 15.26 21.31
N SER A 113 -16.81 15.87 21.91
CA SER A 113 -16.70 16.64 23.15
C SER A 113 -16.17 15.82 24.33
N TRP A 114 -16.34 14.49 24.32
CA TRP A 114 -15.87 13.58 25.38
C TRP A 114 -14.35 13.47 25.48
N PHE A 115 -13.63 13.94 24.46
CA PHE A 115 -12.18 13.91 24.42
C PHE A 115 -11.59 15.22 23.86
N ALA A 116 -12.41 16.27 23.75
CA ALA A 116 -12.01 17.54 23.13
C ALA A 116 -10.87 18.25 23.87
N SER A 117 -10.64 17.99 25.16
CA SER A 117 -9.51 18.61 25.89
C SER A 117 -8.15 18.01 25.54
N LEU A 118 -8.10 16.87 24.84
CA LEU A 118 -6.86 16.21 24.47
C LEU A 118 -6.11 16.97 23.37
N PRO A 119 -4.77 16.84 23.30
CA PRO A 119 -3.96 17.36 22.20
C PRO A 119 -4.42 16.89 20.82
N ASP A 120 -4.10 17.68 19.80
CA ASP A 120 -4.43 17.41 18.40
C ASP A 120 -3.74 16.14 17.89
N GLY A 121 -4.39 15.42 16.96
CA GLY A 121 -3.76 14.34 16.19
C GLY A 121 -3.47 13.05 16.96
N LEU A 122 -4.06 12.86 18.15
CA LEU A 122 -3.94 11.62 18.92
C LEU A 122 -4.86 10.50 18.46
N PHE A 123 -5.95 10.83 17.75
CA PHE A 123 -6.96 9.86 17.31
C PHE A 123 -7.41 10.14 15.90
N HIS A 124 -7.62 9.08 15.14
CA HIS A 124 -8.57 9.08 14.04
C HIS A 124 -9.98 9.15 14.61
N VAL A 125 -10.83 9.98 14.02
CA VAL A 125 -12.22 10.18 14.46
C VAL A 125 -13.13 9.98 13.26
N VAL A 126 -14.04 9.01 13.35
CA VAL A 126 -15.17 8.85 12.44
C VAL A 126 -16.42 9.33 13.16
N ASN A 127 -16.92 10.48 12.75
CA ASN A 127 -18.08 11.11 13.36
C ASN A 127 -19.33 10.89 12.54
N ILE A 128 -20.37 10.39 13.19
CA ILE A 128 -21.69 10.11 12.62
C ILE A 128 -22.70 11.04 13.31
N ASP A 129 -23.06 12.11 12.61
CA ASP A 129 -24.06 13.08 13.06
C ASP A 129 -25.27 13.02 12.13
N GLN A 130 -26.36 12.42 12.62
CA GLN A 130 -27.58 12.14 11.86
C GLN A 130 -27.31 11.34 10.58
N LYS A 131 -27.26 12.00 9.43
CA LYS A 131 -26.97 11.39 8.11
C LYS A 131 -25.58 11.78 7.58
N THR A 132 -24.87 12.63 8.29
CA THR A 132 -23.55 13.12 7.88
C THR A 132 -22.49 12.27 8.54
N VAL A 133 -21.59 11.73 7.71
CA VAL A 133 -20.45 10.94 8.16
C VAL A 133 -19.19 11.64 7.72
N THR A 134 -18.31 11.94 8.66
CA THR A 134 -17.00 12.55 8.41
C THR A 134 -15.89 11.73 9.06
N ARG A 135 -14.70 11.80 8.48
CA ARG A 135 -13.47 11.31 9.11
C ARG A 135 -12.44 12.41 9.27
N GLY A 136 -11.56 12.24 10.24
CA GLY A 136 -10.57 13.24 10.55
C GLY A 136 -9.65 12.89 11.69
N LEU A 137 -8.80 13.83 12.07
CA LEU A 137 -8.02 13.76 13.30
C LEU A 137 -8.68 14.58 14.40
N ASN A 138 -8.62 14.11 15.65
CA ASN A 138 -9.11 14.89 16.77
C ASN A 138 -8.40 16.24 16.87
N LYS A 139 -9.14 17.25 17.33
CA LYS A 139 -8.63 18.60 17.49
C LYS A 139 -9.06 19.17 18.84
N LYS A 140 -8.12 19.79 19.54
CA LYS A 140 -8.34 20.33 20.87
C LYS A 140 -9.39 21.43 20.83
N ASN A 141 -10.41 21.27 21.66
CA ASN A 141 -11.53 22.18 21.85
C ASN A 141 -12.21 22.62 20.54
N SER A 142 -12.16 21.75 19.53
CA SER A 142 -12.68 22.03 18.20
C SER A 142 -13.24 20.76 17.56
N GLN A 143 -13.88 20.93 16.42
CA GLN A 143 -14.31 19.78 15.62
C GLN A 143 -13.10 19.08 15.00
N PRO A 144 -13.17 17.75 14.78
CA PRO A 144 -12.11 17.01 14.11
C PRO A 144 -11.73 17.66 12.76
N THR A 145 -10.44 17.61 12.43
CA THR A 145 -9.95 18.08 11.13
C THR A 145 -10.43 17.13 10.05
N ILE A 146 -11.28 17.59 9.15
CA ILE A 146 -11.87 16.74 8.11
C ILE A 146 -10.81 16.32 7.10
N ILE A 147 -10.73 15.01 6.84
CA ILE A 147 -9.90 14.41 5.79
C ILE A 147 -10.85 13.89 4.69
N ASN A 148 -10.74 14.47 3.49
CA ASN A 148 -11.59 14.11 2.34
C ASN A 148 -11.01 12.98 1.48
N LYS A 149 -9.79 12.53 1.79
CA LYS A 149 -9.16 11.43 1.04
C LYS A 149 -9.95 10.15 1.30
N GLU A 150 -10.23 9.38 0.26
CA GLU A 150 -10.87 8.07 0.37
C GLU A 150 -10.06 7.07 -0.45
N TYR A 151 -9.95 5.83 0.04
CA TYR A 151 -9.23 4.78 -0.66
C TYR A 151 -10.23 3.84 -1.33
N SER A 152 -10.14 3.75 -2.65
CA SER A 152 -10.91 2.79 -3.45
C SER A 152 -10.00 2.06 -4.42
N VAL A 153 -10.53 0.97 -4.99
CA VAL A 153 -9.87 0.22 -6.06
C VAL A 153 -9.64 1.12 -7.28
N ASP A 154 -10.52 2.09 -7.51
CA ASP A 154 -10.45 2.99 -8.66
C ASP A 154 -9.31 4.01 -8.55
N THR A 155 -8.81 4.30 -7.34
CA THR A 155 -7.68 5.23 -7.14
C THR A 155 -6.31 4.55 -7.21
N LEU A 156 -6.23 3.22 -7.36
CA LEU A 156 -4.95 2.51 -7.40
C LEU A 156 -4.01 3.02 -8.51
N LEU A 157 -4.54 3.25 -9.71
CA LEU A 157 -3.72 3.63 -10.87
C LEU A 157 -3.23 5.07 -10.80
N SER A 158 -4.07 6.01 -10.37
CA SER A 158 -3.69 7.41 -10.21
C SER A 158 -2.58 7.57 -9.16
N GLU A 159 -2.58 6.71 -8.14
CA GLU A 159 -1.60 6.76 -7.05
C GLU A 159 -0.18 6.36 -7.44
N LEU A 160 0.01 5.66 -8.57
CA LEU A 160 1.33 5.37 -9.15
C LEU A 160 2.07 6.65 -9.61
N PHE A 161 1.33 7.75 -9.78
CA PHE A 161 1.82 9.02 -10.30
C PHE A 161 1.89 10.12 -9.23
N LEU A 162 1.58 9.85 -7.96
CA LEU A 162 1.61 10.86 -6.90
C LEU A 162 3.00 11.46 -6.65
N ASN A 163 4.06 10.75 -7.03
CA ASN A 163 5.44 11.26 -6.98
C ASN A 163 5.89 11.95 -8.29
N GLY A 164 4.98 12.17 -9.24
CA GLY A 164 5.24 12.86 -10.51
C GLY A 164 4.85 14.34 -10.44
N ALA A 165 5.64 15.18 -9.77
CA ALA A 165 5.34 16.62 -9.61
C ALA A 165 5.31 17.44 -10.93
N HIS A 166 5.73 16.85 -12.05
CA HIS A 166 5.90 17.55 -13.34
C HIS A 166 4.81 17.27 -14.37
N MET A 167 3.83 16.41 -14.06
CA MET A 167 2.69 16.18 -14.93
C MET A 167 1.46 16.82 -14.30
N GLU A 168 0.59 17.45 -15.11
CA GLU A 168 -0.73 17.82 -14.63
C GLU A 168 -1.33 16.60 -13.90
N GLN A 169 -1.84 16.83 -12.69
CA GLN A 169 -2.52 15.82 -11.87
C GLN A 169 -3.85 15.40 -12.51
N SER A 170 -3.84 15.06 -13.81
CA SER A 170 -4.91 14.30 -14.44
C SER A 170 -4.86 12.92 -13.81
N ASN A 171 -5.84 12.59 -12.97
CA ASN A 171 -5.95 11.26 -12.40
C ASN A 171 -6.02 10.25 -13.56
N ALA A 172 -5.09 9.29 -13.62
CA ALA A 172 -5.24 8.16 -14.51
C ALA A 172 -6.39 7.32 -13.98
N ASN A 173 -7.58 7.48 -14.57
CA ASN A 173 -8.82 6.88 -14.06
C ASN A 173 -9.02 5.47 -14.61
N ASN A 174 -8.26 5.10 -15.63
CA ASN A 174 -8.29 3.77 -16.20
C ASN A 174 -6.90 3.31 -16.64
N VAL A 175 -6.86 2.04 -16.99
CA VAL A 175 -5.69 1.30 -17.44
C VAL A 175 -5.01 1.95 -18.65
N VAL A 176 -5.79 2.36 -19.65
CA VAL A 176 -5.26 2.90 -20.91
C VAL A 176 -4.58 4.25 -20.68
N GLU A 177 -5.20 5.12 -19.88
CA GLU A 177 -4.62 6.41 -19.49
C GLU A 177 -3.32 6.23 -18.70
N ALA A 178 -3.29 5.31 -17.74
CA ALA A 178 -2.09 5.03 -16.95
C ALA A 178 -0.96 4.49 -17.84
N ASP A 179 -1.29 3.61 -18.79
CA ASP A 179 -0.33 3.04 -19.73
C ASP A 179 0.28 4.11 -20.66
N MET A 180 -0.56 4.97 -21.22
CA MET A 180 -0.13 6.09 -22.06
C MET A 180 0.79 7.06 -21.30
N LYS A 181 0.48 7.36 -20.04
CA LYS A 181 1.34 8.21 -19.21
C LYS A 181 2.73 7.63 -19.00
N PHE A 182 2.83 6.35 -18.66
CA PHE A 182 4.14 5.70 -18.54
C PHE A 182 4.87 5.62 -19.88
N TYR A 183 4.14 5.46 -20.99
CA TYR A 183 4.72 5.56 -22.33
C TYR A 183 5.31 6.95 -22.58
N ASP A 184 4.60 8.02 -22.25
CA ASP A 184 5.06 9.40 -22.39
C ASP A 184 6.25 9.71 -21.49
N GLU A 185 6.24 9.29 -20.22
CA GLU A 185 7.38 9.42 -19.31
C GLU A 185 8.63 8.73 -19.93
N CYS A 186 8.46 7.53 -20.49
CA CYS A 186 9.53 6.78 -21.15
C CYS A 186 10.01 7.49 -22.41
N HIS A 187 9.10 8.02 -23.22
CA HIS A 187 9.43 8.78 -24.41
C HIS A 187 10.22 10.06 -24.08
N ALA A 188 9.88 10.74 -22.98
CA ALA A 188 10.60 11.88 -22.45
C ALA A 188 11.94 11.53 -21.77
N GLY A 189 12.23 10.24 -21.53
CA GLY A 189 13.46 9.78 -20.87
C GLY A 189 13.46 10.03 -19.36
N LEU A 190 12.29 10.18 -18.74
CA LEU A 190 12.14 10.48 -17.32
C LEU A 190 12.14 9.21 -16.49
N ILE A 191 13.23 8.86 -15.83
CA ILE A 191 13.25 7.65 -14.99
C ILE A 191 13.00 7.96 -13.52
N ARG A 192 12.06 7.26 -12.90
CA ARG A 192 11.74 7.41 -11.48
C ARG A 192 11.43 6.08 -10.81
N PRO A 193 11.63 5.96 -9.49
CA PRO A 193 11.00 4.92 -8.69
C PRO A 193 9.49 4.96 -8.84
N ILE A 194 8.85 3.80 -9.04
CA ILE A 194 7.40 3.70 -9.19
C ILE A 194 6.80 3.31 -7.83
N PRO A 195 6.10 4.21 -7.13
CA PRO A 195 5.52 3.91 -5.83
C PRO A 195 4.39 2.89 -5.96
N ALA A 196 4.25 2.04 -4.95
CA ALA A 196 3.02 1.30 -4.73
C ALA A 196 1.87 2.29 -4.40
N PRO A 197 0.62 1.95 -4.73
CA PRO A 197 -0.54 2.67 -4.22
C PRO A 197 -0.56 2.68 -2.67
N VAL A 198 -1.24 3.65 -2.08
CA VAL A 198 -1.35 3.84 -0.62
C VAL A 198 -2.00 2.61 0.02
N GLY A 199 -1.33 1.97 0.97
CA GLY A 199 -1.81 0.76 1.66
C GLY A 199 -1.53 -0.53 0.89
N GLU A 200 -0.82 -0.43 -0.23
CA GLU A 200 -0.41 -1.57 -1.04
C GLU A 200 1.09 -1.80 -0.94
N SER A 201 1.50 -3.03 -1.23
CA SER A 201 2.91 -3.45 -1.31
C SER A 201 3.12 -4.27 -2.56
N TYR A 202 4.33 -4.26 -3.08
CA TYR A 202 4.70 -5.15 -4.19
C TYR A 202 4.83 -6.59 -3.68
N ASP A 203 4.31 -7.53 -4.45
CA ASP A 203 4.51 -8.95 -4.16
C ASP A 203 5.99 -9.33 -4.32
N GLU A 204 6.46 -10.33 -3.56
CA GLU A 204 7.81 -10.88 -3.79
C GLU A 204 7.95 -11.45 -5.21
N GLU A 205 6.85 -11.95 -5.78
CA GLU A 205 6.78 -12.51 -7.13
C GLU A 205 5.55 -11.98 -7.86
N ILE A 206 5.79 -11.29 -8.98
CA ILE A 206 4.74 -10.73 -9.83
C ILE A 206 4.56 -11.68 -11.01
N LYS A 207 3.31 -12.15 -11.20
CA LYS A 207 2.93 -13.15 -12.21
C LYS A 207 1.69 -12.70 -12.96
N ILE A 208 1.26 -13.52 -13.93
CA ILE A 208 0.04 -13.30 -14.72
C ILE A 208 -1.20 -12.96 -13.88
N ASN A 209 -1.37 -13.61 -12.72
CA ASN A 209 -2.49 -13.42 -11.81
C ASN A 209 -2.28 -12.32 -10.75
N SER A 210 -1.14 -11.62 -10.77
CA SER A 210 -0.89 -10.50 -9.86
C SER A 210 -1.77 -9.30 -10.22
N PRO A 211 -2.04 -8.41 -9.24
CA PRO A 211 -2.81 -7.18 -9.46
C PRO A 211 -2.32 -6.38 -10.66
N TYR A 212 -3.27 -5.82 -11.42
CA TYR A 212 -2.96 -5.10 -12.66
C TYR A 212 -1.96 -3.95 -12.46
N TRP A 213 -2.06 -3.20 -11.35
CA TRP A 213 -1.16 -2.08 -11.05
C TRP A 213 0.31 -2.53 -10.92
N GLN A 214 0.57 -3.74 -10.40
CA GLN A 214 1.92 -4.30 -10.30
C GLN A 214 2.46 -4.68 -11.67
N LYS A 215 1.61 -5.32 -12.51
CA LYS A 215 1.96 -5.65 -13.90
C LYS A 215 2.31 -4.39 -14.68
N LEU A 216 1.49 -3.34 -14.54
CA LEU A 216 1.71 -2.05 -15.18
C LEU A 216 3.02 -1.40 -14.75
N ALA A 217 3.34 -1.38 -13.45
CA ALA A 217 4.60 -0.84 -12.94
C ALA A 217 5.83 -1.60 -13.50
N CYS A 218 5.76 -2.93 -13.59
CA CYS A 218 6.83 -3.74 -14.17
C CYS A 218 7.04 -3.45 -15.66
N VAL A 219 5.95 -3.38 -16.43
CA VAL A 219 5.98 -3.07 -17.85
C VAL A 219 6.54 -1.67 -18.09
N ALA A 220 6.11 -0.68 -17.31
CA ALA A 220 6.64 0.68 -17.36
C ALA A 220 8.16 0.69 -17.19
N LEU A 221 8.68 0.02 -16.15
CA LEU A 221 10.12 -0.07 -15.91
C LEU A 221 10.86 -0.77 -17.06
N ARG A 222 10.27 -1.85 -17.60
CA ARG A 222 10.88 -2.62 -18.69
C ARG A 222 10.90 -1.84 -20.01
N ARG A 223 9.95 -0.92 -20.24
CA ARG A 223 9.98 0.03 -21.37
C ARG A 223 11.19 0.96 -21.26
N TYR A 224 11.48 1.50 -20.08
CA TYR A 224 12.71 2.29 -19.88
C TYR A 224 13.96 1.48 -20.17
N GLN A 225 14.05 0.28 -19.59
CA GLN A 225 15.16 -0.62 -19.87
C GLN A 225 15.30 -0.85 -21.38
N SER A 226 14.20 -1.10 -22.08
CA SER A 226 14.24 -1.39 -23.51
C SER A 226 14.82 -0.22 -24.31
N LYS A 227 14.43 1.00 -23.95
CA LYS A 227 14.95 2.21 -24.59
C LYS A 227 16.42 2.47 -24.25
N GLU A 228 16.85 2.22 -23.02
CA GLU A 228 18.26 2.35 -22.60
C GLU A 228 19.14 1.30 -23.30
N CYS A 229 18.68 0.04 -23.34
CA CYS A 229 19.44 -1.09 -23.84
C CYS A 229 19.24 -1.39 -25.34
N HIS A 230 18.30 -0.72 -25.99
CA HIS A 230 17.92 -0.93 -27.40
C HIS A 230 17.55 -2.38 -27.73
N ASP A 231 16.86 -3.05 -26.81
CA ASP A 231 16.56 -4.49 -26.91
C ASP A 231 15.23 -4.84 -27.58
N GLY A 232 14.46 -3.82 -28.01
CA GLY A 232 13.26 -4.02 -28.83
C GLY A 232 12.09 -4.74 -28.14
N MET A 233 12.01 -4.72 -26.80
CA MET A 233 10.95 -5.39 -26.05
C MET A 233 9.54 -4.90 -26.40
N GLN A 234 8.61 -5.86 -26.46
CA GLN A 234 7.19 -5.67 -26.75
C GLN A 234 6.29 -6.18 -25.60
N TRP A 235 6.82 -6.28 -24.39
CA TRP A 235 6.06 -6.83 -23.26
C TRP A 235 4.96 -5.84 -22.81
N ASP A 236 3.80 -6.38 -22.47
CA ASP A 236 2.62 -5.61 -22.09
C ASP A 236 1.95 -6.21 -20.85
N THR A 237 0.84 -5.63 -20.42
CA THR A 237 0.11 -6.05 -19.23
C THR A 237 -0.94 -7.13 -19.49
N THR A 238 -1.12 -7.54 -20.75
CA THR A 238 -2.08 -8.58 -21.14
C THR A 238 -1.61 -9.93 -20.61
N ASP A 239 -2.56 -10.85 -20.48
CA ASP A 239 -2.24 -12.21 -20.04
C ASP A 239 -1.20 -12.86 -20.96
N ASN A 240 -1.28 -12.63 -22.27
CA ASN A 240 -0.30 -13.11 -23.25
C ASN A 240 1.12 -12.61 -22.97
N GLY A 241 1.29 -11.34 -22.60
CA GLY A 241 2.58 -10.79 -22.22
C GLY A 241 3.16 -11.45 -20.97
N TRP A 242 2.32 -11.94 -20.07
CA TRP A 242 2.73 -12.53 -18.79
C TRP A 242 2.73 -14.07 -18.77
N ILE A 243 2.38 -14.71 -19.89
CA ILE A 243 2.53 -16.16 -20.04
C ILE A 243 3.98 -16.52 -19.80
N ASP A 244 4.20 -17.44 -18.87
CA ASP A 244 5.52 -17.99 -18.54
C ASP A 244 6.57 -16.95 -18.12
N VAL A 245 6.14 -15.80 -17.59
CA VAL A 245 7.03 -14.78 -17.04
C VAL A 245 6.81 -14.64 -15.54
N VAL A 246 7.91 -14.68 -14.78
CA VAL A 246 7.92 -14.34 -13.35
C VAL A 246 8.83 -13.13 -13.16
N ALA A 247 8.29 -12.06 -12.58
CA ALA A 247 9.02 -10.85 -12.27
C ALA A 247 9.34 -10.79 -10.77
N TYR A 248 10.59 -10.51 -10.43
CA TYR A 248 11.05 -10.27 -9.07
C TYR A 248 11.41 -8.80 -8.93
N PRO A 249 10.60 -8.01 -8.21
CA PRO A 249 10.84 -6.59 -8.09
C PRO A 249 12.00 -6.28 -7.12
N PHE A 250 12.78 -5.25 -7.41
CA PHE A 250 13.67 -4.63 -6.44
C PHE A 250 12.97 -3.43 -5.80
N ILE A 251 12.75 -3.50 -4.49
CA ILE A 251 11.96 -2.53 -3.74
C ILE A 251 12.83 -1.67 -2.80
N LYS A 252 12.45 -0.40 -2.67
CA LYS A 252 12.98 0.53 -1.66
C LYS A 252 11.86 1.35 -1.04
N GLU A 253 11.94 1.52 0.28
CA GLU A 253 11.11 2.50 0.99
C GLU A 253 11.58 3.92 0.67
N ILE A 254 10.68 4.74 0.15
CA ILE A 254 10.96 6.14 -0.23
C ILE A 254 9.84 7.02 0.33
N GLN A 255 10.21 8.13 0.95
CA GLN A 255 9.26 9.15 1.39
C GLN A 255 8.51 9.74 0.18
N SER A 256 7.18 9.70 0.22
CA SER A 256 6.32 10.25 -0.83
C SER A 256 6.42 11.78 -0.88
N LEU A 257 6.37 12.36 -2.09
CA LEU A 257 6.49 13.81 -2.29
C LEU A 257 5.26 14.58 -1.80
N ASP A 258 4.11 13.92 -1.71
CA ASP A 258 2.87 14.46 -1.15
C ASP A 258 2.81 14.38 0.39
N ASN A 259 3.92 14.01 1.04
CA ASN A 259 4.02 13.77 2.48
C ASN A 259 3.05 12.71 3.02
N SER A 260 2.53 11.82 2.17
CA SER A 260 1.65 10.71 2.60
C SER A 260 2.38 9.57 3.32
N GLY A 261 3.63 9.76 3.71
CA GLY A 261 4.47 8.76 4.38
C GLY A 261 5.46 8.05 3.45
N TYR A 262 6.12 7.04 4.00
CA TYR A 262 7.00 6.15 3.25
C TYR A 262 6.19 5.17 2.42
N ARG A 263 6.65 4.87 1.21
CA ARG A 263 6.05 3.83 0.36
C ARG A 263 7.11 2.94 -0.25
N GLN A 264 6.71 1.70 -0.48
CA GLN A 264 7.44 0.78 -1.35
C GLN A 264 7.48 1.32 -2.76
N CYS A 265 8.68 1.52 -3.28
CA CYS A 265 8.90 1.93 -4.66
C CYS A 265 9.68 0.85 -5.42
N LEU A 266 9.21 0.53 -6.62
CA LEU A 266 9.92 -0.29 -7.58
C LEU A 266 11.11 0.48 -8.14
N VAL A 267 12.32 -0.01 -7.88
CA VAL A 267 13.60 0.58 -8.31
C VAL A 267 14.40 -0.34 -9.22
N GLY A 268 13.84 -1.45 -9.63
CA GLY A 268 14.51 -2.45 -10.48
C GLY A 268 13.67 -3.70 -10.62
N LEU A 269 14.06 -4.58 -11.53
CA LEU A 269 13.32 -5.80 -11.86
C LEU A 269 14.27 -6.89 -12.34
N VAL A 270 14.03 -8.13 -11.91
CA VAL A 270 14.54 -9.34 -12.55
C VAL A 270 13.37 -10.04 -13.23
N THR A 271 13.55 -10.49 -14.46
CA THR A 271 12.55 -11.31 -15.17
C THR A 271 13.13 -12.70 -15.44
N ILE A 272 12.34 -13.72 -15.10
CA ILE A 272 12.63 -15.13 -15.36
C ILE A 272 11.58 -15.62 -16.36
N ASN A 273 12.04 -16.27 -17.43
CA ASN A 273 11.18 -17.00 -18.34
C ASN A 273 11.10 -18.46 -17.90
N ILE A 274 9.89 -19.00 -17.80
CA ILE A 274 9.60 -20.36 -17.35
C ILE A 274 8.87 -21.20 -18.42
N SER A 275 8.91 -20.77 -19.69
CA SER A 275 8.20 -21.44 -20.79
C SER A 275 8.60 -22.89 -20.97
N ASN A 276 9.87 -23.19 -20.64
CA ASN A 276 10.34 -24.54 -20.41
C ASN A 276 10.56 -24.76 -18.91
N ALA A 277 9.60 -25.42 -18.25
CA ALA A 277 9.66 -25.68 -16.81
C ALA A 277 10.94 -26.44 -16.37
N ASN A 278 11.57 -27.19 -17.27
CA ASN A 278 12.82 -27.90 -17.00
C ASN A 278 14.07 -27.03 -17.19
N TYR A 279 13.94 -25.92 -17.92
CA TYR A 279 15.04 -25.03 -18.28
C TYR A 279 14.60 -23.56 -18.14
N PRO A 280 14.26 -23.11 -16.92
CA PRO A 280 14.00 -21.70 -16.68
C PRO A 280 15.27 -20.90 -16.91
N TYR A 281 15.11 -19.66 -17.40
CA TYR A 281 16.24 -18.78 -17.63
C TYR A 281 15.97 -17.35 -17.19
N LEU A 282 17.02 -16.68 -16.74
CA LEU A 282 16.99 -15.27 -16.43
C LEU A 282 17.11 -14.47 -17.72
N SER A 283 16.05 -13.75 -18.05
CA SER A 283 15.95 -12.97 -19.28
C SER A 283 16.53 -11.58 -19.09
N THR A 284 16.05 -10.85 -18.07
CA THR A 284 16.54 -9.50 -17.81
C THR A 284 16.80 -9.21 -16.34
N VAL A 285 17.81 -8.38 -16.09
CA VAL A 285 18.03 -7.71 -14.81
C VAL A 285 18.30 -6.26 -15.07
N TRP A 286 17.49 -5.40 -14.47
CA TRP A 286 17.71 -3.97 -14.55
C TRP A 286 17.51 -3.31 -13.18
N ILE A 287 18.40 -2.40 -12.83
CA ILE A 287 18.38 -1.67 -11.56
C ILE A 287 18.56 -0.19 -11.86
N HIS A 288 17.68 0.62 -11.28
CA HIS A 288 17.69 2.06 -11.39
C HIS A 288 19.07 2.63 -11.00
N PRO A 289 19.68 3.53 -11.81
CA PRO A 289 21.06 3.98 -11.63
C PRO A 289 21.42 4.40 -10.19
N PHE A 290 20.57 5.20 -9.55
CA PHE A 290 20.78 5.65 -8.15
C PHE A 290 20.71 4.55 -7.08
N TYR A 291 20.17 3.37 -7.39
CA TYR A 291 20.03 2.25 -6.47
C TYR A 291 20.97 1.09 -6.80
N ARG A 292 21.83 1.25 -7.80
CA ARG A 292 22.91 0.29 -8.11
C ARG A 292 23.92 0.23 -6.96
N ARG A 293 24.71 -0.84 -6.91
CA ARG A 293 25.74 -1.11 -5.87
C ARG A 293 25.19 -1.30 -4.44
N GLY A 294 23.88 -1.39 -4.25
CA GLY A 294 23.26 -1.76 -2.96
C GLY A 294 23.20 -3.26 -2.68
N GLY A 295 23.84 -4.10 -3.50
CA GLY A 295 23.79 -5.56 -3.38
C GLY A 295 22.41 -6.18 -3.63
N LEU A 296 21.51 -5.48 -4.37
CA LEU A 296 20.11 -5.91 -4.56
C LEU A 296 20.01 -7.29 -5.22
N LEU A 297 20.70 -7.49 -6.35
CA LEU A 297 20.73 -8.79 -7.02
C LEU A 297 21.40 -9.86 -6.14
N SER A 298 22.51 -9.53 -5.46
CA SER A 298 23.20 -10.46 -4.55
C SER A 298 22.29 -10.97 -3.42
N LYS A 299 21.38 -10.14 -2.91
CA LYS A 299 20.41 -10.51 -1.88
C LYS A 299 19.28 -11.40 -2.42
N LEU A 300 18.83 -11.15 -3.64
CA LEU A 300 17.80 -11.95 -4.30
C LEU A 300 18.34 -13.29 -4.83
N TRP A 301 19.62 -13.34 -5.20
CA TRP A 301 20.25 -14.47 -5.88
C TRP A 301 20.05 -15.84 -5.20
N PRO A 302 20.22 -15.98 -3.87
CA PRO A 302 20.01 -17.27 -3.21
C PRO A 302 18.58 -17.79 -3.39
N LYS A 303 17.56 -16.92 -3.32
CA LYS A 303 16.16 -17.29 -3.56
C LYS A 303 15.95 -17.78 -5.00
N LEU A 304 16.60 -17.14 -5.98
CA LEU A 304 16.53 -17.58 -7.39
C LEU A 304 17.18 -18.95 -7.58
N GLN A 305 18.34 -19.19 -6.95
CA GLN A 305 19.03 -20.48 -7.05
C GLN A 305 18.26 -21.61 -6.35
N GLU A 306 17.64 -21.32 -5.21
CA GLU A 306 16.77 -22.27 -4.52
C GLU A 306 15.59 -22.69 -5.41
N ARG A 307 14.98 -21.72 -6.10
CA ARG A 307 13.78 -21.95 -6.90
C ARG A 307 14.04 -22.55 -8.27
N TYR A 308 15.06 -22.07 -8.98
CA TYR A 308 15.34 -22.43 -10.38
C TYR A 308 16.57 -23.35 -10.53
N GLY A 309 17.19 -23.74 -9.41
CA GLY A 309 18.41 -24.54 -9.38
C GLY A 309 19.67 -23.67 -9.36
N SER A 310 20.80 -24.23 -8.92
CA SER A 310 22.03 -23.46 -8.76
C SER A 310 22.61 -22.88 -10.06
N ASN A 311 22.24 -23.49 -11.20
CA ASN A 311 22.80 -23.24 -12.53
C ASN A 311 21.70 -23.02 -13.59
N PHE A 312 20.63 -22.29 -13.26
CA PHE A 312 19.66 -21.87 -14.27
C PHE A 312 20.32 -21.00 -15.36
N GLU A 313 19.79 -21.04 -16.58
CA GLU A 313 20.42 -20.37 -17.73
C GLU A 313 20.29 -18.83 -17.63
N ILE A 314 21.30 -18.13 -18.16
CA ILE A 314 21.33 -16.66 -18.22
C ILE A 314 21.32 -16.24 -19.68
N GLU A 315 20.27 -15.52 -20.09
CA GLU A 315 20.14 -15.01 -21.45
C GLU A 315 21.15 -13.88 -21.69
N GLN A 316 22.10 -14.12 -22.61
CA GLN A 316 23.03 -13.10 -23.16
C GLN A 316 23.64 -12.13 -22.13
N PRO A 317 24.39 -12.62 -21.12
CA PRO A 317 24.91 -11.74 -20.06
C PRO A 317 25.92 -10.73 -20.60
N ASN A 318 25.71 -9.45 -20.31
CA ASN A 318 26.68 -8.38 -20.55
C ASN A 318 27.87 -8.46 -19.56
N GLU A 319 28.89 -7.62 -19.76
CA GLU A 319 30.11 -7.64 -18.92
C GLU A 319 29.85 -7.45 -17.42
N ASN A 320 28.86 -6.61 -17.05
CA ASN A 320 28.48 -6.42 -15.66
C ASN A 320 27.85 -7.69 -15.07
N MET A 321 26.98 -8.35 -15.83
CA MET A 321 26.37 -9.61 -15.43
C MET A 321 27.42 -10.72 -15.33
N LYS A 322 28.34 -10.85 -16.31
CA LYS A 322 29.45 -11.82 -16.24
C LYS A 322 30.32 -11.62 -14.99
N ALA A 323 30.66 -10.37 -14.67
CA ALA A 323 31.40 -10.06 -13.45
C ALA A 323 30.62 -10.45 -12.18
N PHE A 324 29.31 -10.22 -12.16
CA PHE A 324 28.44 -10.66 -11.07
C PHE A 324 28.41 -12.19 -10.96
N LEU A 325 28.17 -12.91 -12.06
CA LEU A 325 28.11 -14.38 -12.10
C LEU A 325 29.39 -15.04 -11.58
N LYS A 326 30.55 -14.49 -11.96
CA LYS A 326 31.86 -14.90 -11.43
C LYS A 326 31.96 -14.68 -9.92
N SER A 327 31.43 -13.56 -9.42
CA SER A 327 31.46 -13.25 -7.97
C SER A 327 30.61 -14.21 -7.12
N VAL A 328 29.51 -14.72 -7.69
CA VAL A 328 28.62 -15.71 -7.04
C VAL A 328 28.94 -17.15 -7.42
N LYS A 329 30.04 -17.39 -8.16
CA LYS A 329 30.50 -18.71 -8.61
C LYS A 329 29.43 -19.51 -9.37
N HIS A 330 28.65 -18.83 -10.20
CA HIS A 330 27.67 -19.48 -11.08
C HIS A 330 28.39 -20.29 -12.16
N ALA A 331 27.90 -21.50 -12.46
CA ALA A 331 28.59 -22.40 -13.38
C ALA A 331 28.78 -21.74 -14.77
N GLY A 332 30.00 -21.83 -15.30
CA GLY A 332 30.34 -21.29 -16.62
C GLY A 332 30.95 -19.88 -16.63
N TYR A 333 31.17 -19.22 -15.48
CA TYR A 333 31.73 -17.87 -15.36
C TYR A 333 32.78 -17.72 -14.24
#